data_AF-A0A9N9WFG8-F1
#
_entry.id   AF-A0A9N9WFG8-F1
#
_cell.length_a   1.000
_cell.length_b   1.000
_cell.length_c   1.000
_cell.angle_alpha   90.00
_cell.angle_beta   90.00
_cell.angle_gamma   90.00
#
_symmetry.space_group_name_H-M   'P 1'
#
loop_
_entity.id
_entity.type
_entity.pdbx_description
1 polymer ?
#
loop_
_entity_poly.entity_id
_entity_poly.type
_entity_poly.pdbx_seq_one_letter_code
_entity_poly.pdbx_strand_id
1 'polypeptide(L)'
;MSLTIPFEPHDWLKNAMVYNKRFTNIPSKWIKENTDVLLLLFNTKGADKDGIVQKFYHIYECIKHANIPIEVIYVPLEETEDEMKASFEIQANWFTLMFDDSLVLELMYMYQITSVPHILVLKPDCTVISYHGIMDLEEYGKNAVITWLSTTACKKERKLNKEADMYGSNWNYLKIGTGDNKSIYRRRFALKS
;
A
#
# COMPACT_ATOMS: atom_id res chain seq x y z
N MET A 1 19.51 -23.00 -30.47
CA MET A 1 18.50 -23.01 -29.39
C MET A 1 19.00 -22.10 -28.29
N SER A 2 18.46 -20.89 -28.20
CA SER A 2 18.74 -19.95 -27.11
C SER A 2 17.94 -20.37 -25.89
N LEU A 3 18.63 -20.81 -24.83
CA LEU A 3 18.02 -21.06 -23.53
C LEU A 3 17.75 -19.71 -22.88
N THR A 4 16.53 -19.20 -23.01
CA THR A 4 16.01 -18.16 -22.13
C THR A 4 15.77 -18.79 -20.77
N ILE A 5 16.73 -18.60 -19.85
CA ILE A 5 16.50 -18.85 -18.42
C ILE A 5 15.42 -17.85 -17.98
N PRO A 6 14.25 -18.29 -17.48
CA PRO A 6 13.28 -17.36 -16.93
C PRO A 6 13.96 -16.61 -15.78
N PHE A 7 14.07 -15.29 -15.87
CA PHE A 7 14.53 -14.49 -14.74
C PHE A 7 13.43 -14.56 -13.68
N GLU A 8 13.64 -15.36 -12.63
CA GLU A 8 12.75 -15.33 -11.48
C GLU A 8 12.79 -13.91 -10.89
N PRO A 9 11.63 -13.32 -10.54
CA PRO A 9 11.62 -12.02 -9.88
C PRO A 9 12.54 -12.07 -8.66
N HIS A 10 13.46 -11.12 -8.57
CA HIS A 10 14.30 -11.01 -7.38
C HIS A 10 13.40 -10.72 -6.18
N ASP A 11 13.26 -11.70 -5.27
CA ASP A 11 12.43 -11.62 -4.07
C ASP A 11 13.07 -10.71 -3.01
N TRP A 12 13.15 -9.42 -3.34
CA TRP A 12 13.70 -8.38 -2.47
C TRP A 12 12.88 -8.24 -1.18
N LEU A 13 11.57 -8.55 -1.22
CA LEU A 13 10.68 -8.42 -0.07
C LEU A 13 11.11 -9.32 1.09
N LYS A 14 11.78 -10.45 0.82
CA LYS A 14 12.28 -11.36 1.86
C LYS A 14 13.15 -10.66 2.90
N ASN A 15 14.01 -9.74 2.45
CA ASN A 15 15.01 -9.06 3.28
C ASN A 15 14.64 -7.60 3.58
N ALA A 16 13.53 -7.10 3.03
CA ALA A 16 13.10 -5.72 3.19
C ALA A 16 12.78 -5.39 4.65
N MET A 17 13.31 -4.26 5.13
CA MET A 17 12.94 -3.70 6.43
C MET A 17 11.76 -2.75 6.24
N VAL A 18 10.55 -3.27 6.46
CA VAL A 18 9.31 -2.51 6.28
C VAL A 18 8.79 -2.06 7.65
N TYR A 19 8.31 -0.82 7.76
CA TYR A 19 7.89 -0.22 9.02
C TYR A 19 6.47 0.32 8.98
N ASN A 20 5.76 0.23 10.09
CA ASN A 20 4.46 0.89 10.27
C ASN A 20 4.60 2.33 10.81
N LYS A 21 3.46 2.97 11.09
CA LYS A 21 3.37 4.32 11.67
C LYS A 21 4.05 4.49 13.03
N ARG A 22 4.34 3.41 13.75
CA ARG A 22 5.08 3.41 15.02
C ARG A 22 6.57 3.12 14.82
N PHE A 23 7.04 3.10 13.58
CA PHE A 23 8.40 2.67 13.20
C PHE A 23 8.76 1.28 13.77
N THR A 24 7.76 0.41 13.90
CA THR A 24 7.97 -0.99 14.26
C THR A 24 8.12 -1.81 12.99
N ASN A 25 9.15 -2.65 12.93
CA ASN A 25 9.39 -3.52 11.78
C ASN A 25 8.25 -4.54 11.61
N ILE A 26 7.75 -4.65 10.38
CA ILE A 26 6.73 -5.60 9.97
C ILE A 26 7.43 -6.78 9.28
N PRO A 27 7.31 -8.01 9.80
CA PRO A 27 7.96 -9.16 9.20
C PRO A 27 7.53 -9.40 7.75
N SER A 28 8.48 -9.61 6.85
CA SER A 28 8.21 -9.89 5.43
C SER A 28 7.27 -11.10 5.24
N LYS A 29 7.39 -12.11 6.11
CA LYS A 29 6.48 -13.26 6.16
C LYS A 29 5.03 -12.83 6.39
N TRP A 30 4.80 -11.90 7.31
CA TRP A 30 3.46 -11.41 7.60
C TRP A 30 2.86 -10.71 6.37
N ILE A 31 3.65 -9.87 5.68
CA ILE A 31 3.22 -9.21 4.43
C ILE A 31 2.85 -10.27 3.40
N LYS A 32 3.71 -11.25 3.13
CA LYS A 32 3.45 -12.30 2.13
C LYS A 32 2.20 -13.14 2.42
N GLU A 33 1.93 -13.44 3.68
CA GLU A 33 0.76 -14.24 4.06
C GLU A 33 -0.55 -13.42 4.12
N ASN A 34 -0.43 -12.10 4.28
CA ASN A 34 -1.56 -11.18 4.46
C ASN A 34 -1.73 -10.20 3.29
N THR A 35 -1.08 -10.43 2.17
CA THR A 35 -1.21 -9.56 1.00
C THR A 35 -1.45 -10.43 -0.23
N ASP A 36 -2.37 -10.00 -1.08
CA ASP A 36 -2.57 -10.54 -2.43
C ASP A 36 -1.96 -9.60 -3.48
N VAL A 37 -2.04 -8.28 -3.22
CA VAL A 37 -1.49 -7.23 -4.07
C VAL A 37 -0.67 -6.26 -3.21
N LEU A 38 0.59 -6.09 -3.56
CA LEU A 38 1.53 -5.18 -2.90
C LEU A 38 1.81 -4.00 -3.82
N LEU A 39 1.67 -2.78 -3.31
CA LEU A 39 1.95 -1.56 -4.06
C LEU A 39 3.22 -0.91 -3.53
N LEU A 40 4.12 -0.51 -4.43
CA LEU A 40 5.21 0.40 -4.09
C LEU A 40 4.82 1.81 -4.51
N LEU A 41 4.74 2.72 -3.55
CA LEU A 41 4.48 4.14 -3.77
C LEU A 41 5.81 4.88 -3.72
N PHE A 42 6.38 5.23 -4.87
CA PHE A 42 7.52 6.12 -4.97
C PHE A 42 7.00 7.55 -4.99
N ASN A 43 7.32 8.33 -3.97
CA ASN A 43 6.81 9.69 -3.85
C ASN A 43 7.78 10.58 -3.06
N THR A 44 7.69 11.88 -3.29
CA THR A 44 8.35 12.90 -2.47
C THR A 44 7.40 14.08 -2.27
N LYS A 45 7.64 14.87 -1.22
CA LYS A 45 6.86 16.08 -0.94
C LYS A 45 6.78 16.99 -2.16
N GLY A 46 5.56 17.36 -2.55
CA GLY A 46 5.30 18.26 -3.67
C GLY A 46 5.28 17.60 -5.06
N ALA A 47 5.56 16.29 -5.18
CA ALA A 47 5.45 15.58 -6.45
C ALA A 47 3.98 15.36 -6.87
N ASP A 48 3.07 15.15 -5.91
CA ASP A 48 1.63 14.91 -6.15
C ASP A 48 0.87 16.19 -6.54
N LYS A 49 1.12 16.71 -7.74
CA LYS A 49 0.53 17.98 -8.23
C LYS A 49 -0.98 17.90 -8.41
N ASP A 50 -1.49 16.75 -8.88
CA ASP A 50 -2.92 16.55 -9.20
C ASP A 50 -3.72 15.94 -8.03
N GLY A 51 -3.05 15.75 -6.89
CA GLY A 51 -3.65 15.22 -5.66
C GLY A 51 -4.08 13.76 -5.76
N ILE A 52 -3.54 12.99 -6.71
CA ILE A 52 -3.90 11.59 -6.94
C ILE A 52 -3.41 10.71 -5.78
N VAL A 53 -2.22 10.96 -5.23
CA VAL A 53 -1.71 10.23 -4.07
C VAL A 53 -2.55 10.54 -2.82
N GLN A 54 -2.93 11.80 -2.62
CA GLN A 54 -3.85 12.18 -1.53
C GLN A 54 -5.25 11.55 -1.67
N LYS A 55 -5.79 11.46 -2.89
CA LYS A 55 -7.02 10.70 -3.16
C LYS A 55 -6.83 9.22 -2.83
N PHE A 56 -5.67 8.66 -3.15
CA PHE A 56 -5.35 7.27 -2.86
C PHE A 56 -5.33 6.94 -1.37
N TYR A 57 -5.01 7.88 -0.47
CA TYR A 57 -5.11 7.67 0.99
C TYR A 57 -6.52 7.21 1.40
N HIS A 58 -7.53 7.88 0.86
CA HIS A 58 -8.93 7.57 1.12
C HIS A 58 -9.35 6.24 0.51
N ILE A 59 -8.89 5.96 -0.71
CA ILE A 59 -9.16 4.71 -1.41
C ILE A 59 -8.58 3.54 -0.61
N TYR A 60 -7.32 3.63 -0.18
CA TYR A 60 -6.65 2.60 0.60
C TYR A 60 -7.43 2.28 1.88
N GLU A 61 -7.74 3.28 2.72
CA GLU A 61 -8.42 3.00 4.00
C GLU A 61 -9.84 2.44 3.79
N CYS A 62 -10.57 2.88 2.76
CA CYS A 62 -11.87 2.31 2.40
C CYS A 62 -11.76 0.84 1.98
N ILE A 63 -10.70 0.49 1.25
CA ILE A 63 -10.42 -0.87 0.75
C ILE A 63 -9.96 -1.78 1.88
N LYS A 64 -9.13 -1.26 2.80
CA LYS A 64 -8.78 -1.96 4.05
C LYS A 64 -10.02 -2.25 4.87
N HIS A 65 -10.94 -1.28 5.02
CA HIS A 65 -12.21 -1.49 5.71
C HIS A 65 -13.11 -2.54 5.02
N ALA A 66 -13.03 -2.66 3.69
CA ALA A 66 -13.70 -3.70 2.93
C ALA A 66 -13.01 -5.07 3.00
N ASN A 67 -11.97 -5.23 3.82
CA ASN A 67 -11.18 -6.46 3.99
C ASN A 67 -10.55 -6.96 2.68
N ILE A 68 -10.15 -6.04 1.80
CA ILE A 68 -9.45 -6.38 0.58
C ILE A 68 -7.95 -6.52 0.89
N PRO A 69 -7.28 -7.62 0.48
CA PRO A 69 -5.92 -7.95 0.88
C PRO A 69 -4.85 -7.19 0.08
N ILE A 70 -4.86 -5.86 0.15
CA ILE A 70 -3.84 -5.00 -0.46
C ILE A 70 -2.97 -4.38 0.62
N GLU A 71 -1.67 -4.23 0.32
CA GLU A 71 -0.76 -3.39 1.10
C GLU A 71 -0.02 -2.41 0.24
N VAL A 72 0.39 -1.31 0.87
CA VAL A 72 1.22 -0.27 0.26
C VAL A 72 2.51 -0.15 1.07
N ILE A 73 3.64 -0.09 0.38
CA ILE A 73 4.93 0.31 0.95
C ILE A 73 5.30 1.63 0.30
N TYR A 74 5.34 2.68 1.10
CA TYR A 74 5.88 3.96 0.72
C TYR A 74 7.40 3.86 0.63
N VAL A 75 7.93 4.18 -0.56
CA VAL A 75 9.35 4.27 -0.88
C VAL A 75 9.72 5.76 -0.89
N PRO A 76 10.33 6.27 0.20
CA PRO A 76 10.64 7.69 0.33
C PRO A 76 11.78 8.11 -0.59
N LEU A 77 11.69 9.33 -1.11
CA LEU A 77 12.73 9.96 -1.97
C LEU A 77 13.14 11.34 -1.46
N GLU A 78 12.76 11.67 -0.22
CA GLU A 78 13.15 12.86 0.50
C GLU A 78 14.66 12.86 0.81
N GLU A 79 15.26 14.06 0.85
CA GLU A 79 16.69 14.23 1.07
C GLU A 79 17.09 14.09 2.54
N THR A 80 16.12 14.18 3.46
CA THR A 80 16.35 14.08 4.90
C THR A 80 15.36 13.15 5.59
N GLU A 81 15.80 12.54 6.70
CA GLU A 81 14.96 11.67 7.51
C GLU A 81 13.75 12.42 8.09
N ASP A 82 13.92 13.68 8.50
CA ASP A 82 12.85 14.50 9.07
C ASP A 82 11.76 14.83 8.04
N GLU A 83 12.15 15.12 6.79
CA GLU A 83 11.19 15.31 5.70
C GLU A 83 10.46 14.02 5.37
N MET A 84 11.16 12.89 5.31
CA MET A 84 10.55 11.58 5.11
C MET A 84 9.55 11.26 6.23
N LYS A 85 9.91 11.48 7.49
CA LYS A 85 9.04 11.26 8.64
C LYS A 85 7.80 12.15 8.59
N ALA A 86 7.97 13.44 8.30
CA ALA A 86 6.85 14.38 8.17
C ALA A 86 5.93 14.02 6.99
N SER A 87 6.50 13.64 5.85
CA SER A 87 5.77 13.14 4.68
C SER A 87 5.01 11.86 5.03
N PHE A 88 5.65 10.91 5.71
CA PHE A 88 5.05 9.63 6.07
C PHE A 88 3.96 9.79 7.11
N GLU A 89 4.13 10.64 8.13
CA GLU A 89 3.17 10.85 9.23
C GLU A 89 1.76 11.14 8.71
N ILE A 90 1.65 12.03 7.71
CA ILE A 90 0.37 12.44 7.14
C ILE A 90 -0.26 11.40 6.21
N GLN A 91 0.45 10.37 5.73
CA GLN A 91 -0.13 9.41 4.77
C GLN A 91 -1.15 8.46 5.43
N ALA A 92 -1.82 7.61 4.65
CA ALA A 92 -2.65 6.55 5.22
C ALA A 92 -1.83 5.54 6.05
N ASN A 93 -2.51 4.68 6.82
CA ASN A 93 -1.88 3.70 7.74
C ASN A 93 -1.12 2.54 7.08
N TRP A 94 -0.60 2.72 5.88
CA TRP A 94 0.25 1.75 5.22
C TRP A 94 1.68 1.77 5.78
N PHE A 95 2.57 1.01 5.14
CA PHE A 95 3.95 0.83 5.58
C PHE A 95 4.94 1.69 4.79
N THR A 96 6.19 1.72 5.24
CA THR A 96 7.28 2.47 4.59
C THR A 96 8.63 1.77 4.69
N LEU A 97 9.53 2.07 3.75
CA LEU A 97 10.98 1.90 3.94
C LEU A 97 11.55 3.13 4.66
N MET A 98 12.73 2.99 5.27
CA MET A 98 13.38 4.11 5.96
C MET A 98 14.25 4.93 5.03
N PHE A 99 14.60 6.13 5.48
CA PHE A 99 15.62 6.97 4.86
C PHE A 99 16.97 6.23 4.91
N ASP A 100 17.78 6.41 3.88
CA ASP A 100 19.08 5.75 3.70
C ASP A 100 19.02 4.20 3.60
N ASP A 101 17.84 3.64 3.36
CA ASP A 101 17.71 2.21 3.04
C ASP A 101 18.18 1.97 1.60
N SER A 102 19.21 1.14 1.41
CA SER A 102 19.78 0.83 0.09
C SER A 102 18.74 0.24 -0.87
N LEU A 103 17.70 -0.42 -0.32
CA LEU A 103 16.61 -0.98 -1.08
C LEU A 103 15.85 0.09 -1.87
N VAL A 104 15.79 1.35 -1.40
CA VAL A 104 15.14 2.45 -2.14
C VAL A 104 15.77 2.62 -3.52
N LEU A 105 17.11 2.72 -3.59
CA LEU A 105 17.84 2.88 -4.86
C LEU A 105 17.78 1.61 -5.71
N GLU A 106 17.87 0.44 -5.08
CA GLU A 106 17.75 -0.85 -5.78
C GLU A 106 16.39 -0.98 -6.48
N LEU A 107 15.30 -0.63 -5.80
CA LEU A 107 13.95 -0.68 -6.35
C LEU A 107 13.76 0.31 -7.49
N MET A 108 14.26 1.55 -7.36
CA MET A 108 14.21 2.53 -8.44
C MET A 108 14.93 2.03 -9.70
N TYR A 109 16.13 1.46 -9.52
CA TYR A 109 16.92 0.93 -10.63
C TYR A 109 16.26 -0.30 -11.26
N MET A 110 15.85 -1.27 -10.43
CA MET A 110 15.27 -2.54 -10.87
C MET A 110 13.98 -2.35 -11.68
N TYR A 111 13.13 -1.42 -11.25
CA TYR A 111 11.85 -1.15 -11.91
C TYR A 111 11.88 0.06 -12.86
N GLN A 112 13.06 0.64 -13.09
CA GLN A 112 13.28 1.76 -14.01
C GLN A 112 12.38 2.97 -13.70
N ILE A 113 12.23 3.29 -12.41
CA ILE A 113 11.41 4.41 -11.96
C ILE A 113 12.15 5.72 -12.24
N THR A 114 11.62 6.50 -13.17
CA THR A 114 12.26 7.75 -13.66
C THR A 114 11.46 9.01 -13.33
N SER A 115 10.25 8.87 -12.78
CA SER A 115 9.38 9.98 -12.40
C SER A 115 8.54 9.64 -11.17
N VAL A 116 8.11 10.66 -10.43
CA VAL A 116 7.22 10.54 -9.26
C VAL A 116 6.10 11.58 -9.27
N PRO A 117 4.93 11.30 -8.65
CA PRO A 117 4.60 10.07 -7.94
C PRO A 117 4.45 8.86 -8.89
N HIS A 118 4.83 7.68 -8.42
CA HIS A 118 4.69 6.43 -9.15
C HIS A 118 4.14 5.33 -8.25
N ILE A 119 3.17 4.56 -8.75
CA ILE A 119 2.62 3.39 -8.08
C ILE A 119 2.90 2.17 -8.95
N LEU A 120 3.80 1.32 -8.46
CA LEU A 120 4.07 0.01 -9.02
C LEU A 120 3.20 -1.02 -8.30
N VAL A 121 2.48 -1.84 -9.06
CA VAL A 121 1.58 -2.86 -8.54
C VAL A 121 2.22 -4.24 -8.71
N LEU A 122 2.36 -4.97 -7.62
CA LEU A 122 3.07 -6.23 -7.53
C LEU A 122 2.23 -7.31 -6.86
N LYS A 123 2.60 -8.56 -7.08
CA LYS A 123 2.29 -9.68 -6.19
C LYS A 123 3.29 -9.73 -5.02
N PRO A 124 2.99 -10.44 -3.92
CA PRO A 124 3.92 -10.62 -2.80
C PRO A 124 5.18 -11.42 -3.14
N ASP A 125 5.21 -12.10 -4.29
CA ASP A 125 6.39 -12.76 -4.87
C ASP A 125 7.23 -11.81 -5.75
N CYS A 126 6.96 -10.50 -5.68
CA CYS A 126 7.62 -9.44 -6.45
C CYS A 126 7.35 -9.47 -7.97
N THR A 127 6.42 -10.30 -8.46
CA THR A 127 5.95 -10.27 -9.85
C THR A 127 5.17 -8.98 -10.12
N VAL A 128 5.48 -8.28 -11.21
CA VAL A 128 4.78 -7.05 -11.60
C VAL A 128 3.40 -7.36 -12.20
N ILE A 129 2.38 -6.66 -11.71
CA ILE A 129 1.01 -6.64 -12.22
C ILE A 129 0.79 -5.43 -13.12
N SER A 130 1.22 -4.23 -12.69
CA SER A 130 1.07 -2.98 -13.44
C SER A 130 2.19 -2.00 -13.07
N TYR A 131 2.78 -1.37 -14.08
CA TYR A 131 3.68 -0.21 -13.94
C TYR A 131 2.94 1.13 -13.95
N HIS A 132 1.61 1.11 -14.08
CA HIS A 132 0.79 2.29 -14.34
C HIS A 132 -0.28 2.50 -13.27
N GLY A 133 0.03 2.15 -12.01
CA GLY A 133 -0.95 2.18 -10.93
C GLY A 133 -1.58 3.56 -10.69
N ILE A 134 -0.88 4.65 -11.01
CA ILE A 134 -1.44 6.01 -10.99
C ILE A 134 -2.52 6.17 -12.07
N MET A 135 -2.23 5.80 -13.31
CA MET A 135 -3.19 5.89 -14.42
C MET A 135 -4.40 5.00 -14.18
N ASP A 136 -4.18 3.78 -13.69
CA ASP A 136 -5.24 2.85 -13.31
C ASP A 136 -6.19 3.50 -12.27
N LEU A 137 -5.64 4.18 -11.24
CA LEU A 137 -6.43 4.90 -10.23
C LEU A 137 -7.13 6.14 -10.79
N GLU A 138 -6.54 6.85 -11.73
CA GLU A 138 -7.17 8.00 -12.39
C GLU A 138 -8.36 7.58 -13.24
N GLU A 139 -8.22 6.49 -14.00
CA GLU A 139 -9.25 6.00 -14.91
C GLU A 139 -10.38 5.26 -14.16
N TYR A 140 -10.03 4.39 -13.21
CA TYR A 140 -10.99 3.48 -12.58
C TYR A 140 -11.24 3.77 -11.08
N GLY A 141 -10.51 4.71 -10.48
CA GLY A 141 -10.63 5.03 -9.06
C GLY A 141 -10.41 3.79 -8.19
N LYS A 142 -11.28 3.60 -7.19
CA LYS A 142 -11.24 2.41 -6.32
C LYS A 142 -11.42 1.08 -7.06
N ASN A 143 -12.00 1.09 -8.26
CA ASN A 143 -12.24 -0.14 -9.02
C ASN A 143 -10.94 -0.66 -9.67
N ALA A 144 -9.90 0.16 -9.81
CA ALA A 144 -8.57 -0.27 -10.23
C ALA A 144 -8.05 -1.41 -9.35
N VAL A 145 -8.33 -1.37 -8.05
CA VAL A 145 -7.89 -2.41 -7.12
C VAL A 145 -8.46 -3.77 -7.48
N ILE A 146 -9.70 -3.83 -7.98
CA ILE A 146 -10.34 -5.09 -8.36
C ILE A 146 -9.60 -5.74 -9.53
N THR A 147 -9.09 -4.95 -10.47
CA THR A 147 -8.38 -5.47 -11.65
C THR A 147 -7.00 -6.03 -11.30
N TRP A 148 -6.41 -5.59 -10.18
CA TRP A 148 -5.13 -6.09 -9.69
C TRP A 148 -5.23 -7.37 -8.86
N LEU A 149 -6.38 -7.64 -8.22
CA LEU A 149 -6.53 -8.79 -7.33
C LEU A 149 -6.43 -10.12 -8.10
N SER A 150 -5.81 -11.10 -7.45
CA SER A 150 -5.85 -12.48 -7.92
C SER A 150 -7.26 -13.06 -7.81
N THR A 151 -7.55 -14.09 -8.60
CA THR A 151 -8.80 -14.86 -8.51
C THR A 151 -8.98 -15.54 -7.14
N THR A 152 -7.94 -15.57 -6.30
CA THR A 152 -7.93 -16.23 -5.00
C THR A 152 -7.90 -15.28 -3.80
N ALA A 153 -7.94 -13.96 -4.03
CA ALA A 153 -7.74 -12.93 -3.01
C ALA A 153 -8.67 -13.06 -1.78
N CYS A 154 -9.94 -13.44 -1.99
CA CYS A 154 -10.98 -13.36 -0.94
C CYS A 154 -11.11 -14.60 -0.04
N LYS A 155 -10.02 -15.32 0.25
CA LYS A 155 -10.11 -16.63 0.96
C LYS A 155 -10.14 -16.55 2.49
N LYS A 156 -9.87 -15.41 3.12
CA LYS A 156 -9.85 -15.27 4.60
C LYS A 156 -10.59 -14.01 5.05
N GLU A 157 -11.57 -14.19 5.96
CA GLU A 157 -12.16 -13.07 6.70
C GLU A 157 -11.10 -12.50 7.64
N ARG A 158 -10.70 -11.25 7.46
CA ARG A 158 -9.81 -10.55 8.38
C ARG A 158 -10.57 -9.50 9.13
N LYS A 159 -10.15 -9.28 10.37
CA LYS A 159 -10.74 -8.31 11.27
C LYS A 159 -9.68 -7.28 11.54
N LEU A 160 -9.81 -6.08 10.96
CA LEU A 160 -8.87 -4.97 11.17
C LEU A 160 -8.60 -4.71 12.66
N ASN A 161 -9.62 -4.87 13.53
CA ASN A 161 -9.46 -4.72 14.98
C ASN A 161 -8.44 -5.69 15.60
N LYS A 162 -8.23 -6.87 14.98
CA LYS A 162 -7.21 -7.85 15.41
C LYS A 162 -5.83 -7.57 14.82
N GLU A 163 -5.75 -6.70 13.81
CA GLU A 163 -4.52 -6.28 13.13
C GLU A 163 -4.14 -4.84 13.51
N ALA A 164 -4.79 -4.28 14.53
CA ALA A 164 -4.54 -2.92 15.01
C ALA A 164 -3.07 -2.71 15.45
N ASP A 165 -2.40 -3.77 15.91
CA ASP A 165 -0.98 -3.72 16.24
C ASP A 165 -0.07 -3.52 15.01
N MET A 166 -0.53 -3.94 13.83
CA MET A 166 0.23 -3.83 12.58
C MET A 166 0.14 -2.42 12.00
N TYR A 167 -1.07 -1.86 11.93
CA TYR A 167 -1.33 -0.57 11.27
C TYR A 167 -1.35 0.63 12.23
N GLY A 168 -1.66 0.38 13.50
CA GLY A 168 -2.01 1.42 14.46
C GLY A 168 -3.53 1.66 14.57
N SER A 169 -3.90 2.58 15.47
CA SER A 169 -5.30 2.85 15.83
C SER A 169 -5.95 3.99 15.04
N ASN A 170 -5.16 4.85 14.39
CA ASN A 170 -5.64 6.15 13.91
C ASN A 170 -5.86 6.14 12.40
N TRP A 171 -7.07 5.80 11.95
CA TRP A 171 -7.45 5.77 10.52
C TRP A 171 -8.02 7.14 10.10
N ASN A 172 -7.18 7.99 9.52
CA ASN A 172 -7.47 9.42 9.32
C ASN A 172 -8.28 9.71 8.04
N TYR A 173 -8.34 8.78 7.11
CA TYR A 173 -8.89 8.96 5.76
C TYR A 173 -10.15 8.13 5.49
N LEU A 174 -10.58 7.36 6.48
CA LEU A 174 -11.79 6.54 6.44
C LEU A 174 -13.05 7.44 6.47
N LYS A 175 -13.48 7.90 5.30
CA LYS A 175 -14.71 8.69 5.12
C LYS A 175 -15.96 7.79 5.13
N ILE A 176 -16.29 7.24 6.29
CA ILE A 176 -17.57 6.53 6.48
C ILE A 176 -18.63 7.52 7.02
N GLY A 177 -19.67 7.79 6.22
CA GLY A 177 -20.90 8.42 6.72
C GLY A 177 -20.95 9.94 6.80
N THR A 178 -20.06 10.68 6.14
CA THR A 178 -20.18 12.14 5.99
C THR A 178 -20.96 12.48 4.71
N GLY A 179 -22.29 12.35 4.77
CA GLY A 179 -23.26 12.73 3.73
C GLY A 179 -24.53 11.87 3.70
N ASP A 180 -25.57 12.28 4.43
CA ASP A 180 -27.00 11.90 4.37
C ASP A 180 -27.51 10.45 4.57
N ASN A 181 -26.75 9.53 5.17
CA ASN A 181 -27.34 8.28 5.68
C ASN A 181 -26.71 7.80 7.00
N LYS A 182 -26.84 8.63 8.04
CA LYS A 182 -26.35 8.37 9.40
C LYS A 182 -27.06 7.19 10.12
N SER A 183 -28.11 6.60 9.54
CA SER A 183 -28.99 5.64 10.22
C SER A 183 -28.73 4.16 9.91
N ILE A 184 -27.99 3.81 8.85
CA ILE A 184 -27.98 2.42 8.36
C ILE A 184 -26.90 1.55 9.03
N TYR A 185 -25.76 2.11 9.43
CA TYR A 185 -24.62 1.30 9.88
C TYR A 185 -24.51 1.10 11.40
N ARG A 186 -25.16 1.93 12.23
CA ARG A 186 -25.28 1.68 13.68
C ARG A 186 -26.00 0.35 13.99
N ARG A 187 -26.71 -0.26 13.02
CA ARG A 187 -27.41 -1.53 13.21
C ARG A 187 -26.55 -2.79 13.00
N ARG A 188 -25.40 -2.74 12.32
CA ARG A 188 -24.63 -3.97 12.01
C ARG A 188 -23.54 -4.31 13.03
N PHE A 189 -23.11 -3.37 13.86
CA PHE A 189 -22.08 -3.60 14.88
C PHE A 189 -22.40 -2.98 16.24
N ALA A 190 -23.69 -2.75 16.54
CA ALA A 190 -24.12 -2.75 17.93
C ALA A 190 -23.91 -4.18 18.45
N LEU A 191 -22.78 -4.38 19.14
CA LEU A 191 -22.52 -5.55 19.97
C LEU A 191 -23.78 -5.81 20.80
N LYS A 192 -24.41 -6.97 20.59
CA LYS A 192 -25.40 -7.47 21.54
C LYS A 192 -24.63 -8.01 22.74
N SER A 193 -25.00 -7.44 23.88
CA SER A 193 -24.70 -7.75 25.30
C SER A 193 -23.25 -7.74 25.71
#